data_AF-A0A8H6T616-F1
#
_entry.id   AF-A0A8H6T616-F1
#
_cell.length_a   1.000
_cell.length_b   1.000
_cell.length_c   1.000
_cell.angle_alpha   90.00
_cell.angle_beta   90.00
_cell.angle_gamma   90.00
#
_symmetry.space_group_name_H-M   'P 1'
#
loop_
_entity.id
_entity.type
_entity.pdbx_description
1 polymer ?
#
loop_
_entity_poly.entity_id
_entity_poly.type
_entity_poly.pdbx_seq_one_letter_code
_entity_poly.pdbx_strand_id
1 'polypeptide(L)'
;MRSVFTLIISVLLPLAVLAAPRETTTVLAPGGPRSPDDIHLVPDSGSLLHVGDAVHILDDNGNTIKHITLEAPSPLLESRALKTGWITYASWFNQNASPIKNYTASWTVPPVPKTEHGQTVFLFTAIEPGAGGWILQPVLQYGPSSAGGGPYWSVSSWYLAGKSVFHTAPVRVSAGKSLTGAMTLTGVSGAKYSYKSRFTNVDGTTLTVNNATQLVLKEEGENQ
;
A
#
# COMPACT_ATOMS: atom_id res chain seq x y z
N MET A 1 -6.23 -10.47 83.77
CA MET A 1 -6.58 -9.68 82.56
C MET A 1 -5.30 -9.47 81.75
N ARG A 2 -5.16 -10.12 80.60
CA ARG A 2 -4.07 -9.89 79.64
C ARG A 2 -4.72 -9.36 78.36
N SER A 3 -4.40 -8.12 77.99
CA SER A 3 -4.97 -7.43 76.83
C SER A 3 -4.06 -7.65 75.62
N VAL A 4 -4.65 -8.11 74.51
CA VAL A 4 -3.98 -8.30 73.22
C VAL A 4 -4.05 -6.97 72.44
N PHE A 5 -2.91 -6.51 71.93
CA PHE A 5 -2.83 -5.38 70.99
C PHE A 5 -2.75 -5.94 69.57
N THR A 6 -3.69 -5.55 68.71
CA THR A 6 -3.67 -5.87 67.27
C THR A 6 -3.11 -4.66 66.51
N LEU A 7 -2.02 -4.88 65.75
CA LEU A 7 -1.41 -3.92 64.84
C LEU A 7 -2.07 -4.04 63.46
N ILE A 8 -2.62 -2.96 62.92
CA ILE A 8 -3.10 -2.89 61.53
C ILE A 8 -2.05 -2.15 60.70
N ILE A 9 -1.46 -2.83 59.72
CA ILE A 9 -0.57 -2.24 58.71
C ILE A 9 -1.42 -1.88 57.50
N SER A 10 -1.56 -0.59 57.21
CA SER A 10 -2.16 -0.10 55.96
C SER A 10 -1.09 -0.04 54.87
N VAL A 11 -1.26 -0.84 53.82
CA VAL A 11 -0.41 -0.80 52.62
C VAL A 11 -0.97 0.24 51.66
N LEU A 12 -0.16 1.27 51.36
CA LEU A 12 -0.46 2.28 50.33
C LEU A 12 -0.03 1.72 48.96
N LEU A 13 -1.00 1.47 48.07
CA LEU A 13 -0.71 1.10 46.66
C LEU A 13 -0.42 2.37 45.84
N PRO A 14 0.59 2.36 44.95
CA PRO A 14 0.85 3.49 44.08
C PRO A 14 -0.24 3.60 43.01
N LEU A 15 -0.74 4.81 42.76
CA LEU A 15 -1.57 5.11 41.59
C LEU A 15 -0.76 4.84 40.32
N ALA A 16 -1.17 3.84 39.55
CA ALA A 16 -0.71 3.68 38.18
C ALA A 16 -1.24 4.87 37.36
N VAL A 17 -0.33 5.71 36.85
CA VAL A 17 -0.67 6.67 35.80
C VAL A 17 -0.95 5.85 34.54
N LEU A 18 -2.23 5.69 34.19
CA LEU A 18 -2.60 5.17 32.88
C LEU A 18 -2.11 6.18 31.85
N ALA A 19 -1.15 5.78 31.02
CA ALA A 19 -0.83 6.52 29.81
C ALA A 19 -2.11 6.64 28.96
N ALA A 20 -2.44 7.85 28.53
CA ALA A 20 -3.57 8.08 27.63
C ALA A 20 -3.39 7.23 26.36
N PRO A 21 -4.46 6.67 25.78
CA PRO A 21 -4.37 5.95 24.51
C PRO A 21 -3.76 6.89 23.46
N ARG A 22 -2.70 6.42 22.79
CA ARG A 22 -2.08 7.13 21.67
C ARG A 22 -3.12 7.16 20.55
N GLU A 23 -3.66 8.33 20.24
CA GLU A 23 -4.46 8.56 19.04
C GLU A 23 -3.68 7.98 17.85
N THR A 24 -4.16 6.87 17.29
CA THR A 24 -3.53 6.25 16.12
C THR A 24 -3.91 7.09 14.91
N THR A 25 -3.14 8.14 14.64
CA THR A 25 -3.29 8.93 13.41
C THR A 25 -3.02 8.02 12.23
N THR A 26 -4.07 7.60 11.52
CA THR A 26 -3.94 6.83 10.28
C THR A 26 -4.05 7.75 9.07
N VAL A 27 -3.42 7.34 7.98
CA VAL A 27 -3.47 8.02 6.68
C VAL A 27 -4.05 7.07 5.64
N LEU A 28 -4.79 7.62 4.68
CA LEU A 28 -5.40 6.83 3.62
C LEU A 28 -4.35 6.41 2.59
N ALA A 29 -4.42 5.15 2.18
CA ALA A 29 -3.67 4.55 1.09
C ALA A 29 -4.61 3.61 0.32
N PRO A 30 -4.24 3.17 -0.89
CA PRO A 30 -4.91 2.04 -1.52
C PRO A 30 -4.93 0.85 -0.56
N GLY A 31 -6.03 0.10 -0.52
CA GLY A 31 -6.23 -0.97 0.45
C GLY A 31 -6.56 -0.52 1.89
N GLY A 32 -6.84 0.77 2.11
CA GLY A 32 -7.43 1.30 3.35
C GLY A 32 -6.46 2.09 4.24
N PRO A 33 -6.89 2.50 5.45
CA PRO A 33 -6.06 3.27 6.37
C PRO A 33 -4.77 2.54 6.77
N ARG A 34 -3.69 3.29 6.95
CA ARG A 34 -2.35 2.81 7.33
C ARG A 34 -1.71 3.73 8.36
N SER A 35 -0.75 3.20 9.13
CA SER A 35 0.12 4.04 9.95
C SER A 35 1.04 4.87 9.03
N PRO A 36 1.26 6.17 9.29
CA PRO A 36 2.24 6.97 8.56
C PRO A 36 3.64 6.35 8.53
N ASP A 37 4.02 5.65 9.60
CA ASP A 37 5.33 5.01 9.73
C ASP A 37 5.52 3.84 8.74
N ASP A 38 4.42 3.27 8.23
CA ASP A 38 4.42 2.17 7.27
C ASP A 38 4.36 2.66 5.80
N ILE A 39 4.30 3.98 5.56
CA ILE A 39 4.27 4.56 4.22
C ILE A 39 5.68 4.99 3.81
N HIS A 40 6.08 4.63 2.58
CA HIS A 40 7.42 4.85 2.09
C HIS A 40 7.41 5.38 0.65
N LEU A 41 7.96 6.59 0.47
CA LEU A 41 8.26 7.12 -0.84
C LEU A 41 9.45 6.36 -1.45
N VAL A 42 9.28 5.89 -2.69
CA VAL A 42 10.38 5.40 -3.52
C VAL A 42 10.89 6.58 -4.35
N PRO A 43 12.20 6.90 -4.32
CA PRO A 43 12.75 7.98 -5.12
C PRO A 43 12.51 7.76 -6.61
N ASP A 44 12.55 8.84 -7.38
CA ASP A 44 12.45 8.78 -8.83
C ASP A 44 13.55 7.88 -9.40
N SER A 45 13.17 6.97 -10.30
CA SER A 45 14.04 5.93 -10.86
C SER A 45 14.61 4.91 -9.85
N GLY A 46 14.24 5.02 -8.57
CA GLY A 46 14.53 4.03 -7.55
C GLY A 46 13.76 2.73 -7.77
N SER A 47 14.08 1.72 -6.97
CA SER A 47 13.41 0.42 -7.05
C SER A 47 13.29 -0.25 -5.68
N LEU A 48 12.47 -1.28 -5.63
CA LEU A 48 12.33 -2.15 -4.47
C LEU A 48 13.03 -3.47 -4.77
N LEU A 49 13.74 -4.01 -3.78
CA LEU A 49 14.39 -5.30 -3.86
C LEU A 49 13.98 -6.17 -2.68
N HIS A 50 13.36 -7.31 -2.98
CA HIS A 50 13.08 -8.34 -1.96
C HIS A 50 14.35 -9.10 -1.59
N VAL A 51 14.64 -9.15 -0.28
CA VAL A 51 15.77 -9.84 0.33
C VAL A 51 15.29 -10.58 1.58
N GLY A 52 15.01 -11.87 1.44
CA GLY A 52 14.47 -12.67 2.55
C GLY A 52 13.08 -12.18 2.97
N ASP A 53 12.95 -11.77 4.22
CA ASP A 53 11.75 -11.17 4.82
C ASP A 53 11.79 -9.63 4.80
N ALA A 54 12.68 -9.01 4.02
CA ALA A 54 12.81 -7.57 3.94
C ALA A 54 12.63 -7.05 2.51
N VAL A 55 12.24 -5.78 2.42
CA VAL A 55 12.28 -4.96 1.20
C VAL A 55 13.30 -3.86 1.39
N HIS A 56 14.26 -3.82 0.47
CA HIS A 56 15.23 -2.74 0.37
C HIS A 56 14.72 -1.72 -0.63
N ILE A 57 14.66 -0.44 -0.22
CA ILE A 57 14.46 0.67 -1.15
C ILE A 57 15.83 1.05 -1.70
N LEU A 58 15.95 1.05 -3.01
CA LEU A 58 17.17 1.40 -3.74
C LEU A 58 17.02 2.76 -4.41
N ASP A 59 18.11 3.52 -4.45
CA ASP A 59 18.21 4.73 -5.29
C ASP A 59 18.42 4.36 -6.78
N ASP A 60 18.60 5.39 -7.61
CA ASP A 60 18.84 5.28 -9.06
C ASP A 60 20.18 4.60 -9.40
N ASN A 61 21.16 4.65 -8.49
CA ASN A 61 22.46 3.99 -8.62
C ASN A 61 22.44 2.53 -8.11
N GLY A 62 21.31 2.08 -7.56
CA GLY A 62 21.15 0.75 -6.98
C GLY A 62 21.67 0.61 -5.54
N ASN A 63 22.03 1.71 -4.88
CA ASN A 63 22.41 1.68 -3.47
C ASN A 63 21.18 1.54 -2.60
N THR A 64 21.28 0.75 -1.53
CA THR A 64 20.19 0.65 -0.56
C THR A 64 20.14 1.89 0.31
N ILE A 65 18.99 2.57 0.31
CA ILE A 65 18.74 3.78 1.12
C ILE A 65 17.85 3.52 2.33
N LYS A 66 17.06 2.44 2.31
CA LYS A 66 16.20 2.06 3.43
C LYS A 66 15.95 0.55 3.44
N HIS A 67 15.95 -0.03 4.64
CA HIS A 67 15.64 -1.44 4.87
C HIS A 67 14.31 -1.51 5.63
N ILE A 68 13.34 -2.25 5.09
CA ILE A 68 12.04 -2.46 5.71
C ILE A 68 11.86 -3.96 5.95
N THR A 69 11.81 -4.37 7.21
CA THR A 69 11.42 -5.74 7.55
C THR A 69 9.93 -5.90 7.32
N LEU A 70 9.56 -6.86 6.48
CA LEU A 70 8.18 -7.27 6.31
C LEU A 70 7.83 -8.22 7.44
N GLU A 71 6.75 -7.92 8.15
CA GLU A 71 6.15 -8.93 9.02
C GLU A 71 5.61 -10.08 8.15
N ALA A 72 5.60 -11.29 8.71
CA ALA A 72 5.02 -12.45 8.03
C ALA A 72 3.64 -12.07 7.48
N PRO A 73 3.29 -12.48 6.24
CA PRO A 73 2.02 -12.11 5.66
C PRO A 73 0.90 -12.63 6.57
N SER A 74 0.22 -11.72 7.26
CA SER A 74 -1.12 -12.00 7.77
C SER A 74 -1.95 -12.44 6.57
N PRO A 75 -2.66 -13.57 6.63
CA PRO A 75 -3.47 -14.02 5.50
C PRO A 75 -4.43 -12.90 5.11
N LEU A 76 -4.16 -12.23 3.98
CA LEU A 76 -4.97 -11.14 3.41
C LEU A 76 -6.36 -11.61 2.95
N LEU A 77 -6.72 -12.85 3.28
CA LEU A 77 -8.05 -13.44 3.11
C LEU A 77 -9.04 -13.01 4.20
N GLU A 78 -8.61 -12.31 5.25
CA GLU A 78 -9.54 -11.65 6.17
C GLU A 78 -10.26 -10.49 5.48
N SER A 79 -11.33 -10.86 4.79
CA SER A 79 -12.41 -10.05 4.25
C SER A 79 -12.01 -8.71 3.63
N ARG A 80 -11.89 -8.69 2.30
CA ARG A 80 -12.18 -7.52 1.45
C ARG A 80 -13.67 -7.12 1.56
N ALA A 81 -14.23 -7.15 2.76
CA ALA A 81 -15.59 -6.74 3.02
C ALA A 81 -15.67 -5.23 2.84
N LEU A 82 -16.77 -4.78 2.22
CA LEU A 82 -17.18 -3.41 1.91
C LEU A 82 -17.17 -2.42 3.11
N LYS A 83 -16.67 -2.84 4.29
CA LYS A 83 -16.46 -2.03 5.50
C LYS A 83 -15.02 -1.50 5.66
N THR A 84 -14.09 -1.82 4.75
CA THR A 84 -12.65 -1.49 4.87
C THR A 84 -12.14 -0.41 3.89
N GLY A 85 -13.06 0.27 3.18
CA GLY A 85 -12.72 1.31 2.19
C GLY A 85 -12.77 0.84 0.73
N TRP A 86 -13.08 -0.42 0.45
CA TRP A 86 -13.35 -0.92 -0.90
C TRP A 86 -14.83 -0.70 -1.26
N ILE A 87 -15.09 -0.04 -2.39
CA ILE A 87 -16.45 0.28 -2.86
C ILE A 87 -16.93 -0.75 -3.89
N THR A 88 -16.06 -1.12 -4.84
CA THR A 88 -16.34 -2.15 -5.84
C THR A 88 -15.04 -2.76 -6.36
N TYR A 89 -15.05 -4.05 -6.71
CA TYR A 89 -13.90 -4.70 -7.33
C TYR A 89 -14.31 -5.86 -8.23
N ALA A 90 -13.44 -6.21 -9.19
CA ALA A 90 -13.53 -7.39 -10.01
C ALA A 90 -12.16 -8.08 -10.09
N SER A 91 -12.13 -9.40 -9.94
CA SER A 91 -10.88 -10.18 -9.89
C SER A 91 -10.88 -11.35 -10.86
N TRP A 92 -9.70 -11.70 -11.37
CA TRP A 92 -9.46 -12.91 -12.15
C TRP A 92 -8.18 -13.61 -11.70
N PHE A 93 -8.26 -14.94 -11.57
CA PHE A 93 -7.15 -15.78 -11.11
C PHE A 93 -6.61 -16.63 -12.25
N ASN A 94 -5.30 -16.54 -12.52
CA ASN A 94 -4.63 -17.37 -13.51
C ASN A 94 -4.36 -18.79 -12.94
N GLN A 95 -5.22 -19.75 -13.28
CA GLN A 95 -5.12 -21.12 -12.80
C GLN A 95 -3.90 -21.89 -13.35
N ASN A 96 -3.30 -21.43 -14.46
CA ASN A 96 -2.25 -22.18 -15.17
C ASN A 96 -0.82 -21.93 -14.65
N ALA A 97 -0.68 -21.43 -13.41
CA ALA A 97 0.60 -21.18 -12.71
C ALA A 97 1.67 -20.41 -13.51
N SER A 98 1.28 -19.67 -14.56
CA SER A 98 2.18 -18.83 -15.35
C SER A 98 2.13 -17.38 -14.85
N PRO A 99 3.26 -16.67 -14.75
CA PRO A 99 3.26 -15.29 -14.28
C PRO A 99 2.46 -14.41 -15.25
N ILE A 100 1.72 -13.45 -14.71
CA ILE A 100 1.14 -12.38 -15.53
C ILE A 100 2.31 -11.58 -16.12
N LYS A 101 2.51 -11.69 -17.43
CA LYS A 101 3.60 -10.98 -18.13
C LYS A 101 3.27 -9.51 -18.37
N ASN A 102 2.01 -9.22 -18.64
CA ASN A 102 1.54 -7.89 -18.95
C ASN A 102 0.07 -7.79 -18.52
N TYR A 103 -0.25 -6.73 -17.78
CA TYR A 103 -1.61 -6.31 -17.51
C TYR A 103 -1.70 -4.79 -17.66
N THR A 104 -2.62 -4.34 -18.51
CA THR A 104 -2.83 -2.93 -18.82
C THR A 104 -4.30 -2.57 -18.68
N ALA A 105 -4.56 -1.36 -18.21
CA ALA A 105 -5.88 -0.75 -18.23
C ALA A 105 -5.78 0.68 -18.73
N SER A 106 -6.80 1.11 -19.45
CA SER A 106 -6.90 2.48 -19.96
C SER A 106 -8.09 3.18 -19.32
N TRP A 107 -7.87 4.42 -18.91
CA TRP A 107 -8.88 5.24 -18.25
C TRP A 107 -8.93 6.62 -18.89
N THR A 108 -10.12 7.24 -18.86
CA THR A 108 -10.25 8.68 -19.04
C THR A 108 -10.41 9.28 -17.65
N VAL A 109 -9.55 10.21 -17.25
CA VAL A 109 -9.62 10.84 -15.93
C VAL A 109 -11.02 11.47 -15.75
N PRO A 110 -11.77 11.13 -14.70
CA PRO A 110 -13.10 11.67 -14.49
C PRO A 110 -13.08 13.20 -14.23
N PRO A 111 -14.21 13.89 -14.38
CA PRO A 111 -14.38 15.21 -13.79
C PRO A 111 -14.09 15.18 -12.28
N VAL A 112 -13.59 16.27 -11.73
CA VAL A 112 -13.49 16.40 -10.27
C VAL A 112 -14.90 16.45 -9.64
N PRO A 113 -15.10 15.96 -8.40
CA PRO A 113 -16.34 16.09 -7.68
C PRO A 113 -16.84 17.55 -7.64
N LYS A 114 -18.16 17.74 -7.75
CA LYS A 114 -18.79 19.08 -7.69
C LYS A 114 -18.76 19.68 -6.30
N THR A 115 -18.70 18.84 -5.27
CA THR A 115 -18.58 19.22 -3.86
C THR A 115 -17.38 18.54 -3.25
N GLU A 116 -16.62 19.29 -2.46
CA GLU A 116 -15.43 18.81 -1.77
C GLU A 116 -15.66 18.85 -0.26
N HIS A 117 -15.53 17.69 0.37
CA HIS A 117 -15.63 17.46 1.80
C HIS A 117 -14.37 16.78 2.35
N GLY A 118 -13.25 16.88 1.63
CA GLY A 118 -12.00 16.18 1.96
C GLY A 118 -12.01 14.70 1.60
N GLN A 119 -12.89 14.27 0.69
CA GLN A 119 -12.97 12.88 0.24
C GLN A 119 -11.73 12.46 -0.54
N THR A 120 -11.39 11.18 -0.41
CA THR A 120 -10.33 10.53 -1.18
C THR A 120 -10.95 9.44 -2.04
N VAL A 121 -10.46 9.29 -3.27
CA VAL A 121 -10.90 8.23 -4.18
C VAL A 121 -9.67 7.62 -4.82
N PHE A 122 -9.60 6.30 -4.87
CA PHE A 122 -8.59 5.55 -5.60
C PHE A 122 -9.26 4.70 -6.67
N LEU A 123 -8.79 4.80 -7.91
CA LEU A 123 -9.18 3.97 -9.04
C LEU A 123 -7.93 3.25 -9.54
N PHE A 124 -7.95 1.92 -9.62
CA PHE A 124 -6.75 1.16 -9.95
C PHE A 124 -7.03 -0.18 -10.61
N THR A 125 -5.97 -0.69 -11.22
CA THR A 125 -5.81 -2.11 -11.50
C THR A 125 -4.63 -2.66 -10.72
N ALA A 126 -4.62 -3.96 -10.48
CA ALA A 126 -3.64 -4.60 -9.63
C ALA A 126 -3.23 -5.98 -10.14
N ILE A 127 -2.02 -6.40 -9.78
CA ILE A 127 -1.61 -7.81 -9.81
C ILE A 127 -1.06 -8.25 -8.45
N GLU A 128 -1.34 -9.50 -8.09
CA GLU A 128 -1.06 -10.07 -6.76
C GLU A 128 -0.58 -11.53 -6.84
N PRO A 129 0.14 -12.03 -5.83
CA PRO A 129 0.37 -13.46 -5.66
C PRO A 129 -0.93 -14.20 -5.41
N GLY A 130 -0.98 -15.47 -5.81
CA GLY A 130 -2.16 -16.31 -5.55
C GLY A 130 -2.44 -16.54 -4.06
N ALA A 131 -1.40 -16.50 -3.22
CA ALA A 131 -1.50 -16.60 -1.77
C ALA A 131 -1.79 -15.24 -1.08
N GLY A 132 -1.89 -14.15 -1.85
CA GLY A 132 -1.92 -12.79 -1.33
C GLY A 132 -0.56 -12.37 -0.74
N GLY A 133 -0.58 -11.41 0.19
CA GLY A 133 0.60 -10.85 0.86
C GLY A 133 1.11 -9.54 0.28
N TRP A 134 0.90 -9.29 -1.02
CA TRP A 134 1.19 -8.00 -1.62
C TRP A 134 0.40 -7.69 -2.89
N ILE A 135 0.35 -6.40 -3.20
CA ILE A 135 -0.41 -5.84 -4.32
C ILE A 135 0.45 -4.82 -5.06
N LEU A 136 0.62 -4.99 -6.37
CA LEU A 136 1.27 -4.01 -7.24
C LEU A 136 0.21 -3.30 -8.08
N GLN A 137 0.21 -1.97 -8.12
CA GLN A 137 -0.89 -1.18 -8.71
C GLN A 137 -0.40 0.12 -9.35
N PRO A 138 -0.85 0.50 -10.55
CA PRO A 138 -0.96 1.90 -10.95
C PRO A 138 -2.31 2.45 -10.44
N VAL A 139 -2.26 3.59 -9.75
CA VAL A 139 -3.42 4.18 -9.08
C VAL A 139 -3.66 5.61 -9.56
N LEU A 140 -4.90 5.90 -9.93
CA LEU A 140 -5.44 7.24 -10.11
C LEU A 140 -6.15 7.65 -8.80
N GLN A 141 -5.75 8.78 -8.24
CA GLN A 141 -6.23 9.29 -6.96
C GLN A 141 -6.88 10.66 -7.12
N TYR A 142 -8.01 10.88 -6.46
CA TYR A 142 -8.53 12.21 -6.12
C TYR A 142 -8.42 12.43 -4.61
N GLY A 143 -8.18 13.66 -4.17
CA GLY A 143 -8.20 14.02 -2.75
C GLY A 143 -6.84 13.83 -2.05
N PRO A 144 -6.78 14.17 -0.75
CA PRO A 144 -5.59 14.04 0.07
C PRO A 144 -5.34 12.58 0.50
N SER A 145 -4.13 12.05 0.29
CA SER A 145 -3.72 10.74 0.80
C SER A 145 -2.34 10.77 1.42
N SER A 146 -1.86 9.61 1.86
CA SER A 146 -0.49 9.40 2.31
C SER A 146 0.59 9.73 1.26
N ALA A 147 0.27 9.66 -0.04
CA ALA A 147 1.18 10.10 -1.10
C ALA A 147 1.16 11.63 -1.32
N GLY A 148 0.29 12.35 -0.63
CA GLY A 148 -0.05 13.75 -0.91
C GLY A 148 -1.36 13.86 -1.70
N GLY A 149 -1.55 14.97 -2.41
CA GLY A 149 -2.77 15.22 -3.19
C GLY A 149 -3.53 16.45 -2.70
N GLY A 150 -4.81 16.52 -3.06
CA GLY A 150 -5.67 17.66 -2.80
C GLY A 150 -6.90 17.65 -3.71
N PRO A 151 -7.54 18.80 -3.98
CA PRO A 151 -8.72 18.92 -4.85
C PRO A 151 -8.42 18.71 -6.34
N TYR A 152 -7.69 17.66 -6.68
CA TYR A 152 -7.26 17.35 -8.02
C TYR A 152 -6.98 15.87 -8.19
N TRP A 153 -7.00 15.42 -9.44
CA TRP A 153 -6.55 14.09 -9.80
C TRP A 153 -5.02 14.02 -9.86
N SER A 154 -4.46 12.95 -9.33
CA SER A 154 -3.04 12.61 -9.44
C SER A 154 -2.88 11.12 -9.68
N VAL A 155 -1.73 10.73 -10.23
CA VAL A 155 -1.40 9.33 -10.45
C VAL A 155 -0.13 8.96 -9.69
N SER A 156 -0.07 7.72 -9.22
CA SER A 156 1.12 7.14 -8.59
C SER A 156 1.11 5.63 -8.79
N SER A 157 2.28 5.00 -8.78
CA SER A 157 2.37 3.55 -8.68
C SER A 157 2.62 3.15 -7.24
N TRP A 158 1.91 2.12 -6.80
CA TRP A 158 1.89 1.63 -5.42
C TRP A 158 2.29 0.16 -5.36
N TYR A 159 2.98 -0.20 -4.30
CA TYR A 159 3.27 -1.57 -3.91
C TYR A 159 2.95 -1.76 -2.43
N LEU A 160 1.98 -2.59 -2.11
CA LEU A 160 1.58 -2.91 -0.75
C LEU A 160 2.20 -4.26 -0.39
N ALA A 161 2.93 -4.38 0.72
CA ALA A 161 3.50 -5.63 1.18
C ALA A 161 3.33 -5.76 2.70
N GLY A 162 2.40 -6.63 3.12
CA GLY A 162 1.94 -6.67 4.51
C GLY A 162 1.38 -5.31 4.95
N LYS A 163 1.92 -4.77 6.04
CA LYS A 163 1.57 -3.42 6.52
C LYS A 163 2.26 -2.29 5.76
N SER A 164 3.43 -2.56 5.20
CA SER A 164 4.25 -1.55 4.52
C SER A 164 3.70 -1.23 3.15
N VAL A 165 3.71 0.06 2.81
CA VAL A 165 3.20 0.57 1.55
C VAL A 165 4.25 1.48 0.93
N PHE A 166 4.55 1.21 -0.33
CA PHE A 166 5.55 1.93 -1.11
C PHE A 166 4.86 2.63 -2.27
N HIS A 167 5.25 3.87 -2.57
CA HIS A 167 4.68 4.60 -3.70
C HIS A 167 5.69 5.51 -4.39
N THR A 168 5.44 5.83 -5.66
CA THR A 168 6.11 6.93 -6.35
C THR A 168 5.55 8.28 -5.90
N ALA A 169 6.24 9.38 -6.18
CA ALA A 169 5.67 10.70 -6.00
C ALA A 169 4.39 10.87 -6.85
N PRO A 170 3.37 11.60 -6.35
CA PRO A 170 2.15 11.84 -7.12
C PRO A 170 2.38 12.82 -8.25
N VAL A 171 1.91 12.46 -9.44
CA VAL A 171 1.93 13.34 -10.62
C VAL A 171 0.53 13.82 -10.91
N ARG A 172 0.30 15.13 -10.86
CA ARG A 172 -1.02 15.72 -11.12
C ARG A 172 -1.43 15.48 -12.58
N VAL A 173 -2.71 15.15 -12.78
CA VAL A 173 -3.32 14.96 -14.09
C VAL A 173 -4.62 15.74 -14.20
N SER A 174 -4.97 16.13 -15.42
CA SER A 174 -6.22 16.86 -15.68
C SER A 174 -7.36 15.91 -15.98
N ALA A 175 -8.59 16.30 -15.60
CA ALA A 175 -9.81 15.64 -16.05
C ALA A 175 -9.85 15.54 -17.59
N GLY A 176 -10.38 14.43 -18.10
CA GLY A 176 -10.44 14.13 -19.53
C GLY A 176 -9.13 13.59 -20.13
N LYS A 177 -8.01 13.61 -19.40
CA LYS A 177 -6.76 13.00 -19.89
C LYS A 177 -6.92 11.49 -20.02
N SER A 178 -6.53 10.93 -21.16
CA SER A 178 -6.40 9.48 -21.31
C SER A 178 -5.15 8.99 -20.57
N LEU A 179 -5.28 7.91 -19.82
CA LEU A 179 -4.23 7.27 -19.03
C LEU A 179 -4.16 5.81 -19.40
N THR A 180 -2.95 5.23 -19.37
CA THR A 180 -2.76 3.79 -19.49
C THR A 180 -1.87 3.31 -18.36
N GLY A 181 -2.48 2.67 -17.36
CA GLY A 181 -1.76 1.94 -16.31
C GLY A 181 -1.25 0.61 -16.85
N ALA A 182 -0.02 0.26 -16.52
CA ALA A 182 0.61 -0.97 -16.97
C ALA A 182 1.44 -1.61 -15.86
N MET A 183 1.27 -2.92 -15.71
CA MET A 183 2.12 -3.78 -14.91
C MET A 183 2.76 -4.82 -15.82
N THR A 184 4.08 -4.91 -15.80
CA THR A 184 4.86 -5.74 -16.73
C THR A 184 5.89 -6.56 -15.99
N LEU A 185 6.01 -7.85 -16.34
CA LEU A 185 7.12 -8.70 -15.91
C LEU A 185 8.38 -8.27 -16.66
N THR A 186 9.45 -7.95 -15.93
CA THR A 186 10.71 -7.46 -16.47
C THR A 186 11.85 -8.46 -16.34
N GLY A 187 11.72 -9.46 -15.46
CA GLY A 187 12.76 -10.48 -15.25
C GLY A 187 12.24 -11.70 -14.50
N VAL A 188 12.87 -12.84 -14.77
CA VAL A 188 12.64 -14.10 -14.04
C VAL A 188 14.00 -14.73 -13.77
N SER A 189 14.28 -15.10 -12.52
CA SER A 189 15.48 -15.81 -12.12
C SER A 189 15.12 -16.87 -11.07
N GLY A 190 15.07 -18.14 -11.49
CA GLY A 190 14.52 -19.21 -10.64
C GLY A 190 13.08 -18.92 -10.23
N ALA A 191 12.82 -18.92 -8.92
CA ALA A 191 11.50 -18.60 -8.34
C ALA A 191 11.29 -17.10 -8.03
N LYS A 192 12.20 -16.23 -8.51
CA LYS A 192 12.18 -14.79 -8.29
C LYS A 192 11.72 -14.06 -9.54
N TYR A 193 10.84 -13.09 -9.35
CA TYR A 193 10.20 -12.34 -10.43
C TYR A 193 10.42 -10.85 -10.22
N SER A 194 10.71 -10.14 -11.31
CA SER A 194 10.79 -8.68 -11.32
C SER A 194 9.64 -8.10 -12.12
N TYR A 195 8.99 -7.08 -11.57
CA TYR A 195 7.86 -6.40 -12.17
C TYR A 195 8.07 -4.90 -12.19
N LYS A 196 7.36 -4.23 -13.09
CA LYS A 196 7.28 -2.78 -13.18
C LYS A 196 5.84 -2.34 -13.28
N SER A 197 5.43 -1.40 -12.42
CA SER A 197 4.17 -0.66 -12.47
C SER A 197 4.44 0.75 -12.95
N ARG A 198 3.60 1.29 -13.86
CA ARG A 198 3.65 2.69 -14.28
C ARG A 198 2.38 3.13 -14.99
N PHE A 199 2.20 4.43 -15.14
CA PHE A 199 1.40 5.01 -16.21
C PHE A 199 2.29 5.22 -17.44
N THR A 200 1.98 4.57 -18.56
CA THR A 200 2.89 4.52 -19.71
C THR A 200 3.11 5.86 -20.39
N ASN A 201 2.18 6.79 -20.18
CA ASN A 201 2.13 8.14 -20.74
C ASN A 201 2.26 9.25 -19.68
N VAL A 202 2.76 8.91 -18.49
CA VAL A 202 3.06 9.86 -17.41
C VAL A 202 4.40 9.50 -16.77
N ASP A 203 5.39 10.38 -16.94
CA ASP A 203 6.72 10.22 -16.35
C ASP A 203 6.66 10.29 -14.80
N GLY A 204 7.71 9.82 -14.13
CA GLY A 204 7.79 9.82 -12.66
C GLY A 204 6.93 8.76 -11.97
N THR A 205 6.11 8.01 -12.70
CA THR A 205 5.22 6.98 -12.13
C THR A 205 5.80 5.57 -12.14
N THR A 206 7.07 5.39 -12.53
CA THR A 206 7.64 4.05 -12.65
C THR A 206 8.08 3.51 -11.29
N LEU A 207 7.45 2.42 -10.87
CA LEU A 207 7.84 1.64 -9.70
C LEU A 207 8.33 0.25 -10.16
N THR A 208 9.60 -0.06 -9.88
CA THR A 208 10.18 -1.37 -10.16
C THR A 208 10.29 -2.17 -8.88
N VAL A 209 9.84 -3.43 -8.91
CA VAL A 209 9.95 -4.38 -7.80
C VAL A 209 10.73 -5.59 -8.27
N ASN A 210 11.86 -5.85 -7.63
CA ASN A 210 12.77 -6.92 -7.97
C ASN A 210 12.71 -8.06 -6.97
N ASN A 211 12.94 -9.28 -7.47
CA ASN A 211 13.02 -10.51 -6.68
C ASN A 211 11.76 -10.86 -5.86
N ALA A 212 10.60 -10.36 -6.26
CA ALA A 212 9.32 -10.70 -5.64
C ALA A 212 8.89 -12.14 -5.99
N THR A 213 7.81 -12.59 -5.36
CA THR A 213 7.11 -13.83 -5.75
C THR A 213 6.30 -13.63 -7.02
N GLN A 214 5.85 -14.74 -7.57
CA GLN A 214 5.05 -14.79 -8.77
C GLN A 214 3.68 -14.12 -8.59
N LEU A 215 3.31 -13.23 -9.52
CA LEU A 215 2.00 -12.59 -9.55
C LEU A 215 1.10 -13.26 -10.59
N VAL A 216 -0.06 -13.74 -10.15
CA VAL A 216 -0.99 -14.62 -10.91
C VAL A 216 -2.45 -14.20 -10.80
N LEU A 217 -2.79 -13.35 -9.83
CA LEU A 217 -4.12 -12.75 -9.70
C LEU A 217 -4.09 -11.34 -10.29
N LYS A 218 -5.15 -10.95 -10.99
CA LYS A 218 -5.39 -9.57 -11.43
C LYS A 218 -6.68 -9.04 -10.85
N GLU A 219 -6.72 -7.74 -10.57
CA GLU A 219 -7.88 -7.08 -9.99
C GLU A 219 -8.07 -5.67 -10.57
N GLU A 220 -9.32 -5.20 -10.57
CA GLU A 220 -9.72 -3.82 -10.80
C GLU A 220 -10.57 -3.39 -9.61
N GLY A 221 -10.37 -2.17 -9.10
CA GLY A 221 -11.04 -1.74 -7.88
C GLY A 221 -11.18 -0.23 -7.72
N GLU A 222 -12.12 0.14 -6.85
CA GLU A 222 -12.33 1.50 -6.34
C GLU A 222 -12.30 1.48 -4.80
N ASN A 223 -11.52 2.40 -4.22
CA ASN A 223 -11.48 2.62 -2.78
C ASN A 223 -11.75 4.09 -2.40
N GLN A 224 -12.30 4.32 -1.20
CA GLN A 224 -12.53 5.66 -0.61
C GLN A 224 -12.07 5.70 0.85
#